data_AF-A0A644WR10-F1
#
_entry.id   AF-A0A644WR10-F1
#
_cell.length_a   1.000
_cell.length_b   1.000
_cell.length_c   1.000
_cell.angle_alpha   90.00
_cell.angle_beta   90.00
_cell.angle_gamma   90.00
#
_symmetry.space_group_name_H-M   'P 1'
#
loop_
_entity.id
_entity.type
_entity.pdbx_description
1 polymer ?
#
loop_
_entity_poly.entity_id
_entity_poly.type
_entity_poly.pdbx_seq_one_letter_code
_entity_poly.pdbx_strand_id
1 'polypeptide(L)'
;MSNYSDRYQYNNIHNYDRNDFLIENRELIKYAGKSQTGLVYVPEGVTRIGIGAFQECLAITSVVLPPSLVEIGDRAFYKCANLEFVTIREGTISIGELAFSDCTSMKAIGIPSTLQKIGEHAFCDCESLEEIRIPEGIEVIPAYAFSGCKRLSDVAFPNSLKRIEANAFSFIVRFRHIVIPQNVTFVGNDAFSCCPNLSSVIIKNPGAFIAESAFAMCENAEVTQGNKTYRVYQKPKDTLPLWIWAVVLIIPTQLLAAIPIYFLYKHPRAKDKNMADQYYKKAKISCIILTALTVLVYIILESLN
;
A
#
# COMPACT_ATOMS: atom_id res chain seq x y z
N MET A 1 -0.56 53.60 43.27
CA MET A 1 -2.01 53.90 43.26
C MET A 1 -2.44 53.95 41.80
N SER A 2 -2.84 52.80 41.22
CA SER A 2 -4.24 52.29 41.14
C SER A 2 -5.03 53.08 40.06
N ASN A 3 -5.60 52.53 38.99
CA ASN A 3 -6.36 51.28 38.75
C ASN A 3 -6.40 51.01 37.22
N TYR A 4 -6.17 49.80 36.68
CA TYR A 4 -7.12 48.69 36.47
C TYR A 4 -8.58 49.08 36.18
N SER A 5 -9.05 48.88 34.93
CA SER A 5 -10.27 48.11 34.60
C SER A 5 -10.92 48.54 33.27
N ASP A 6 -11.06 47.55 32.40
CA ASP A 6 -12.20 47.33 31.49
C ASP A 6 -12.39 48.22 30.25
N ARG A 7 -12.08 47.62 29.08
CA ARG A 7 -13.06 47.20 28.06
C ARG A 7 -12.35 46.95 26.72
N TYR A 8 -11.70 45.78 26.61
CA TYR A 8 -11.57 45.17 25.29
C TYR A 8 -12.88 44.45 25.01
N GLN A 9 -13.57 44.89 23.96
CA GLN A 9 -14.82 44.29 23.49
C GLN A 9 -14.56 42.86 23.02
N TYR A 10 -14.82 41.91 23.90
CA TYR A 10 -15.05 40.51 23.55
C TYR A 10 -16.51 40.39 23.05
N ASN A 11 -16.76 40.87 21.83
CA ASN A 11 -18.07 40.72 21.19
C ASN A 11 -17.97 39.75 20.01
N ASN A 12 -18.42 38.52 20.28
CA ASN A 12 -19.25 37.67 19.41
C ASN A 12 -18.91 37.59 17.91
N ILE A 13 -18.08 36.60 17.54
CA ILE A 13 -18.19 35.94 16.23
C ILE A 13 -17.98 34.43 16.43
N HIS A 14 -18.95 33.72 17.01
CA HIS A 14 -19.15 32.28 16.75
C HIS A 14 -20.60 31.95 17.14
N ASN A 15 -21.51 32.13 16.19
CA ASN A 15 -22.81 31.46 16.23
C ASN A 15 -22.53 29.96 16.03
N TYR A 16 -22.09 29.27 17.09
CA TYR A 16 -22.27 27.83 17.15
C TYR A 16 -23.78 27.62 17.16
N ASP A 17 -24.35 27.08 16.09
CA ASP A 17 -25.69 26.52 16.22
C ASP A 17 -25.52 25.32 17.16
N ARG A 18 -25.83 25.52 18.46
CA ARG A 18 -25.55 24.55 19.53
C ARG A 18 -26.20 23.19 19.28
N ASN A 19 -27.08 23.08 18.28
CA ASN A 19 -27.77 21.86 17.89
C ASN A 19 -26.93 20.91 17.02
N ASP A 20 -25.83 21.39 16.42
CA ASP A 20 -25.01 20.57 15.52
C ASP A 20 -24.02 19.66 16.25
N PHE A 21 -23.72 19.94 17.52
CA PHE A 21 -22.71 19.22 18.30
C PHE A 21 -23.31 18.57 19.54
N LEU A 22 -23.18 17.26 19.65
CA LEU A 22 -23.39 16.53 20.90
C LEU A 22 -22.05 16.46 21.65
N ILE A 23 -21.96 17.18 22.76
CA ILE A 23 -20.76 17.25 23.59
C ILE A 23 -21.10 16.86 25.03
N GLU A 24 -20.37 15.90 25.58
CA GLU A 24 -20.48 15.49 26.98
C GLU A 24 -19.10 15.45 27.61
N ASN A 25 -18.93 15.98 28.83
CA ASN A 25 -17.67 15.93 29.56
C ASN A 25 -16.44 16.41 28.75
N ARG A 26 -16.61 17.46 27.94
CA ARG A 26 -15.57 18.03 27.03
C ARG A 26 -15.18 17.11 25.87
N GLU A 27 -15.95 16.08 25.59
CA GLU A 27 -15.80 15.20 24.44
C GLU A 27 -16.90 15.46 23.42
N LEU A 28 -16.52 15.68 22.16
CA LEU A 28 -17.47 15.79 21.06
C LEU A 28 -17.83 14.37 20.63
N ILE A 29 -19.01 13.91 21.05
CA ILE A 29 -19.51 12.57 20.77
C ILE A 29 -19.99 12.46 19.32
N LYS A 30 -20.67 13.49 18.83
CA LYS A 30 -21.26 13.46 17.49
C LYS A 30 -21.44 14.86 16.91
N TYR A 31 -21.15 14.99 15.62
CA TYR A 31 -21.57 16.11 14.80
C TYR A 31 -22.78 15.71 13.95
N ALA A 32 -23.89 16.43 14.11
CA ALA A 32 -25.14 16.24 13.36
C ALA A 32 -25.39 17.38 12.36
N GLY A 33 -24.46 18.33 12.26
CA GLY A 33 -24.63 19.53 11.47
C GLY A 33 -24.64 19.30 9.96
N LYS A 34 -25.38 20.16 9.27
CA LYS A 34 -25.46 20.21 7.80
C LYS A 34 -24.84 21.51 7.31
N SER A 35 -23.56 21.72 7.62
CA SER A 35 -22.84 22.95 7.24
C SER A 35 -23.00 23.20 5.74
N GLN A 36 -23.61 24.34 5.39
CA GLN A 36 -23.83 24.76 3.99
C GLN A 36 -22.53 25.23 3.33
N THR A 37 -21.54 25.64 4.13
CA THR A 37 -20.24 26.16 3.68
C THR A 37 -19.14 25.11 3.72
N GLY A 38 -19.41 23.92 4.28
CA GLY A 38 -18.44 22.85 4.50
C GLY A 38 -17.40 23.12 5.60
N LEU A 39 -17.29 24.35 6.09
CA LEU A 39 -16.40 24.73 7.18
C LEU A 39 -17.08 24.49 8.53
N VAL A 40 -16.38 23.83 9.45
CA VAL A 40 -16.85 23.54 10.80
C VAL A 40 -15.84 24.01 11.85
N TYR A 41 -16.34 24.74 12.86
CA TYR A 41 -15.56 25.13 14.03
C TYR A 41 -16.00 24.26 15.21
N VAL A 42 -15.10 23.44 15.72
CA VAL A 42 -15.38 22.66 16.94
C VAL A 42 -15.36 23.61 18.15
N PRO A 43 -16.34 23.55 19.07
CA PRO A 43 -16.42 24.46 20.20
C PRO A 43 -15.20 24.45 21.11
N GLU A 44 -14.86 25.64 21.62
CA GLU A 44 -13.81 25.81 22.64
C GLU A 44 -14.08 24.97 23.89
N GLY A 45 -13.02 24.48 24.52
CA GLY A 45 -13.11 23.65 25.72
C GLY A 45 -13.25 22.16 25.44
N VAL A 46 -13.57 21.74 24.21
CA VAL A 46 -13.50 20.32 23.80
C VAL A 46 -12.04 19.84 23.87
N THR A 47 -11.83 18.74 24.59
CA THR A 47 -10.52 18.10 24.77
C THR A 47 -10.37 16.81 23.97
N ARG A 48 -11.48 16.20 23.54
CA ARG A 48 -11.48 14.96 22.77
C ARG A 48 -12.51 15.00 21.66
N ILE A 49 -12.11 14.60 20.46
CA ILE A 49 -13.06 14.20 19.41
C ILE A 49 -13.36 12.71 19.64
N GLY A 50 -14.61 12.38 19.95
CA GLY A 50 -15.02 11.03 20.27
C GLY A 50 -14.99 10.08 19.07
N ILE A 51 -15.19 8.81 19.36
CA ILE A 51 -15.19 7.73 18.36
C ILE A 51 -16.27 8.00 17.30
N GLY A 52 -15.88 8.06 16.03
CA GLY A 52 -16.83 8.24 14.93
C GLY A 52 -17.56 9.59 14.90
N ALA A 53 -17.10 10.59 15.65
CA ALA A 53 -17.82 11.83 15.86
C ALA A 53 -18.23 12.60 14.58
N PHE A 54 -17.37 12.59 13.56
CA PHE A 54 -17.59 13.15 12.23
C PHE A 54 -17.66 12.06 11.15
N GLN A 55 -17.78 10.78 11.51
CA GLN A 55 -17.77 9.70 10.54
C GLN A 55 -18.77 9.94 9.40
N GLU A 56 -18.32 9.75 8.16
CA GLU A 56 -19.10 9.88 6.92
C GLU A 56 -19.76 11.26 6.75
N CYS A 57 -19.17 12.31 7.34
CA CYS A 57 -19.60 13.68 7.08
C CYS A 57 -19.17 14.13 5.68
N LEU A 58 -19.98 13.80 4.67
CA LEU A 58 -19.67 14.13 3.27
C LEU A 58 -19.85 15.61 2.93
N ALA A 59 -20.50 16.40 3.78
CA ALA A 59 -20.73 17.83 3.55
C ALA A 59 -19.54 18.71 3.99
N ILE A 60 -18.67 18.21 4.89
CA ILE A 60 -17.58 19.01 5.44
C ILE A 60 -16.37 19.02 4.51
N THR A 61 -15.77 20.19 4.35
CA THR A 61 -14.57 20.42 3.54
C THR A 61 -13.40 20.90 4.40
N SER A 62 -13.67 21.50 5.56
CA SER A 62 -12.63 21.96 6.48
C SER A 62 -13.12 21.92 7.93
N VAL A 63 -12.23 21.51 8.85
CA VAL A 63 -12.50 21.46 10.29
C VAL A 63 -11.40 22.21 11.05
N VAL A 64 -11.81 23.17 11.86
CA VAL A 64 -10.95 23.90 12.79
C VAL A 64 -11.14 23.31 14.18
N LEU A 65 -10.08 22.66 14.68
CA LEU A 65 -10.05 22.05 16.01
C LEU A 65 -9.61 23.09 17.08
N PRO A 66 -10.17 23.04 18.29
CA PRO A 66 -9.89 24.03 19.33
C PRO A 66 -8.50 23.81 19.94
N PRO A 67 -7.85 24.86 20.48
CA PRO A 67 -6.54 24.73 21.15
C PRO A 67 -6.56 23.82 22.37
N SER A 68 -7.72 23.57 22.98
CA SER A 68 -7.86 22.66 24.12
C SER A 68 -7.85 21.18 23.73
N LEU A 69 -7.82 20.85 22.43
CA LEU A 69 -7.86 19.47 21.98
C LEU A 69 -6.60 18.70 22.37
N VAL A 70 -6.81 17.51 22.94
CA VAL A 70 -5.75 16.60 23.37
C VAL A 70 -5.76 15.31 22.55
N GLU A 71 -6.93 14.84 22.14
CA GLU A 71 -7.08 13.52 21.50
C GLU A 71 -8.13 13.52 20.38
N ILE A 72 -7.79 12.82 19.29
CA ILE A 72 -8.72 12.48 18.22
C ILE A 72 -8.96 10.96 18.31
N GLY A 73 -10.19 10.57 18.61
CA GLY A 73 -10.57 9.17 18.79
C GLY A 73 -10.64 8.36 17.51
N ASP A 74 -10.87 7.06 17.67
CA ASP A 74 -10.96 6.12 16.55
C ASP A 74 -12.07 6.50 15.58
N ARG A 75 -11.82 6.36 14.29
CA ARG A 75 -12.78 6.66 13.21
C ARG A 75 -13.37 8.08 13.25
N ALA A 76 -12.77 9.01 14.00
CA ALA A 76 -13.34 10.34 14.25
C ALA A 76 -13.80 11.08 12.98
N PHE A 77 -13.04 11.00 11.90
CA PHE A 77 -13.34 11.58 10.57
C PHE A 77 -13.35 10.51 9.47
N TYR A 78 -13.59 9.24 9.83
CA TYR A 78 -13.60 8.13 8.87
C TYR A 78 -14.56 8.42 7.71
N LYS A 79 -14.10 8.25 6.46
CA LYS A 79 -14.89 8.47 5.23
C LYS A 79 -15.46 9.89 5.07
N CYS A 80 -14.85 10.90 5.67
CA CYS A 80 -15.12 12.31 5.31
C CYS A 80 -14.49 12.63 3.94
N ALA A 81 -15.06 12.09 2.86
CA ALA A 81 -14.44 12.07 1.54
C ALA A 81 -14.16 13.46 0.94
N ASN A 82 -14.92 14.48 1.33
CA ASN A 82 -14.75 15.87 0.87
C ASN A 82 -13.88 16.73 1.81
N LEU A 83 -13.39 16.17 2.92
CA LEU A 83 -12.56 16.90 3.87
C LEU A 83 -11.18 17.17 3.27
N GLU A 84 -10.89 18.43 2.97
CA GLU A 84 -9.64 18.85 2.34
C GLU A 84 -8.57 19.26 3.35
N PHE A 85 -9.00 19.91 4.44
CA PHE A 85 -8.10 20.56 5.40
C PHE A 85 -8.53 20.29 6.85
N VAL A 86 -7.56 19.86 7.65
CA VAL A 86 -7.69 19.77 9.11
C VAL A 86 -6.46 20.42 9.72
N THR A 87 -6.68 21.40 10.60
CA THR A 87 -5.60 22.00 11.38
C THR A 87 -5.60 21.38 12.77
N ILE A 88 -4.70 20.43 13.02
CA ILE A 88 -4.44 19.90 14.37
C ILE A 88 -3.49 20.87 15.07
N ARG A 89 -3.87 21.32 16.26
CA ARG A 89 -3.09 22.30 17.04
C ARG A 89 -2.11 21.64 18.00
N GLU A 90 -1.06 22.37 18.34
CA GLU A 90 -0.14 22.01 19.42
C GLU A 90 -0.92 21.72 20.71
N GLY A 91 -0.52 20.67 21.41
CA GLY A 91 -1.24 20.13 22.56
C GLY A 91 -2.00 18.83 22.26
N THR A 92 -2.26 18.52 20.98
CA THR A 92 -2.80 17.21 20.59
C THR A 92 -1.72 16.13 20.74
N ILE A 93 -2.05 15.05 21.44
CA ILE A 93 -1.13 13.98 21.85
C ILE A 93 -1.38 12.69 21.06
N SER A 94 -2.63 12.39 20.68
CA SER A 94 -2.99 11.14 20.00
C SER A 94 -4.00 11.30 18.87
N ILE A 95 -3.81 10.48 17.83
CA ILE A 95 -4.75 10.23 16.75
C ILE A 95 -5.09 8.74 16.76
N GLY A 96 -6.39 8.41 16.79
CA GLY A 96 -6.90 7.06 16.90
C GLY A 96 -6.81 6.23 15.62
N GLU A 97 -7.21 4.96 15.74
CA GLU A 97 -7.31 4.01 14.62
C GLU A 97 -8.32 4.53 13.58
N LEU A 98 -7.97 4.46 12.29
CA LEU A 98 -8.84 4.88 11.17
C LEU A 98 -9.34 6.33 11.25
N ALA A 99 -8.75 7.18 12.10
CA ALA A 99 -9.29 8.50 12.43
C ALA A 99 -9.56 9.37 11.20
N PHE A 100 -8.73 9.30 10.15
CA PHE A 100 -8.90 10.01 8.88
C PHE A 100 -8.87 9.05 7.68
N SER A 101 -9.13 7.75 7.91
CA SER A 101 -9.15 6.78 6.79
C SER A 101 -10.25 7.13 5.80
N ASP A 102 -9.98 6.93 4.51
CA ASP A 102 -10.86 7.27 3.38
C ASP A 102 -11.21 8.78 3.27
N CYS A 103 -10.41 9.69 3.85
CA CYS A 103 -10.50 11.13 3.57
C CYS A 103 -9.85 11.48 2.22
N THR A 104 -10.44 10.99 1.13
CA THR A 104 -9.83 10.98 -0.22
C THR A 104 -9.49 12.37 -0.78
N SER A 105 -10.15 13.44 -0.35
CA SER A 105 -9.86 14.82 -0.76
C SER A 105 -8.83 15.56 0.13
N MET A 106 -8.34 14.94 1.21
CA MET A 106 -7.40 15.58 2.13
C MET A 106 -6.08 15.87 1.42
N LYS A 107 -5.71 17.16 1.28
CA LYS A 107 -4.49 17.58 0.56
C LYS A 107 -3.30 17.74 1.49
N ALA A 108 -3.56 18.25 2.69
CA ALA A 108 -2.57 18.51 3.71
C ALA A 108 -3.17 18.33 5.10
N ILE A 109 -2.35 17.83 6.02
CA ILE A 109 -2.67 17.82 7.45
C ILE A 109 -1.48 18.36 8.24
N GLY A 110 -1.73 19.38 9.05
CA GLY A 110 -0.74 19.87 10.00
C GLY A 110 -0.67 18.92 11.19
N ILE A 111 0.42 18.17 11.34
CA ILE A 111 0.68 17.35 12.52
C ILE A 111 1.51 18.16 13.53
N PRO A 112 1.05 18.32 14.78
CA PRO A 112 1.75 19.12 15.78
C PRO A 112 2.98 18.40 16.33
N SER A 113 3.94 19.18 16.83
CA SER A 113 5.17 18.66 17.44
C SER A 113 4.91 17.86 18.73
N THR A 114 3.77 18.09 19.39
CA THR A 114 3.36 17.37 20.61
C THR A 114 2.78 15.98 20.37
N LEU A 115 2.55 15.57 19.11
CA LEU A 115 1.90 14.30 18.83
C LEU A 115 2.83 13.12 19.21
N GLN A 116 2.32 12.21 20.02
CA GLN A 116 3.06 11.05 20.53
C GLN A 116 2.56 9.71 19.95
N LYS A 117 1.31 9.66 19.47
CA LYS A 117 0.70 8.43 18.97
C LYS A 117 -0.12 8.65 17.71
N ILE A 118 0.11 7.78 16.72
CA ILE A 118 -0.72 7.60 15.53
C ILE A 118 -1.34 6.19 15.63
N GLY A 119 -2.62 6.06 15.33
CA GLY A 119 -3.33 4.78 15.30
C GLY A 119 -3.13 4.03 13.98
N GLU A 120 -3.42 2.72 13.99
CA GLU A 120 -3.41 1.92 12.77
C GLU A 120 -4.41 2.48 11.74
N HIS A 121 -4.03 2.45 10.47
CA HIS A 121 -4.84 2.99 9.36
C HIS A 121 -5.24 4.47 9.51
N ALA A 122 -4.62 5.26 10.39
CA ALA A 122 -5.07 6.61 10.73
C ALA A 122 -5.28 7.52 9.50
N PHE A 123 -4.48 7.37 8.45
CA PHE A 123 -4.57 8.11 7.20
C PHE A 123 -4.64 7.19 5.97
N CYS A 124 -5.15 5.96 6.14
CA CYS A 124 -5.31 5.02 5.02
C CYS A 124 -6.22 5.61 3.94
N ASP A 125 -5.85 5.45 2.68
CA ASP A 125 -6.60 5.92 1.51
C ASP A 125 -6.92 7.43 1.52
N CYS A 126 -6.06 8.24 2.17
CA CYS A 126 -6.01 9.70 1.96
C CYS A 126 -5.38 10.00 0.59
N GLU A 127 -6.06 9.63 -0.49
CA GLU A 127 -5.47 9.61 -1.85
C GLU A 127 -4.88 10.95 -2.30
N SER A 128 -5.46 12.07 -1.84
CA SER A 128 -5.01 13.41 -2.21
C SER A 128 -3.86 13.97 -1.37
N LEU A 129 -3.42 13.29 -0.32
CA LEU A 129 -2.43 13.80 0.63
C LEU A 129 -1.07 13.92 -0.06
N GLU A 130 -0.51 15.14 -0.14
CA GLU A 130 0.70 15.41 -0.94
C GLU A 130 1.99 15.37 -0.13
N GLU A 131 1.93 15.86 1.12
CA GLU A 131 3.05 15.95 2.05
C GLU A 131 2.62 15.57 3.46
N ILE A 132 3.56 14.98 4.20
CA ILE A 132 3.42 14.78 5.64
C ILE A 132 4.76 14.94 6.34
N ARG A 133 4.73 15.66 7.47
CA ARG A 133 5.86 15.77 8.39
C ARG A 133 5.51 14.99 9.65
N ILE A 134 6.18 13.86 9.86
CA ILE A 134 6.00 13.07 11.07
C ILE A 134 6.85 13.73 12.17
N PRO A 135 6.26 14.14 13.31
CA PRO A 135 6.97 14.90 14.32
C PRO A 135 7.98 14.05 15.10
N GLU A 136 8.97 14.71 15.70
CA GLU A 136 9.87 14.08 16.67
C GLU A 136 9.08 13.55 17.88
N GLY A 137 9.52 12.43 18.43
CA GLY A 137 8.83 11.71 19.52
C GLY A 137 8.00 10.53 19.02
N ILE A 138 7.63 10.47 17.72
CA ILE A 138 7.04 9.28 17.12
C ILE A 138 8.11 8.22 16.93
N GLU A 139 7.96 7.09 17.63
CA GLU A 139 8.89 5.95 17.55
C GLU A 139 8.41 4.86 16.56
N VAL A 140 7.10 4.78 16.31
CA VAL A 140 6.49 3.74 15.48
C VAL A 140 5.52 4.37 14.49
N ILE A 141 5.69 4.04 13.21
CA ILE A 141 4.64 4.27 12.20
C ILE A 141 3.81 2.99 12.13
N PRO A 142 2.53 3.03 12.54
CA PRO A 142 1.71 1.83 12.73
C PRO A 142 1.27 1.22 11.41
N ALA A 143 0.67 0.03 11.49
CA ALA A 143 0.26 -0.72 10.32
C ALA A 143 -0.75 0.09 9.49
N TYR A 144 -0.57 0.07 8.16
CA TYR A 144 -1.42 0.77 7.19
C TYR A 144 -1.59 2.29 7.38
N ALA A 145 -0.78 2.94 8.24
CA ALA A 145 -0.97 4.33 8.64
C ALA A 145 -1.18 5.30 7.46
N PHE A 146 -0.42 5.12 6.38
CA PHE A 146 -0.43 5.93 5.16
C PHE A 146 -0.58 5.08 3.90
N SER A 147 -1.13 3.87 4.02
CA SER A 147 -1.41 3.01 2.86
C SER A 147 -2.37 3.72 1.91
N GLY A 148 -2.13 3.66 0.60
CA GLY A 148 -3.05 4.21 -0.39
C GLY A 148 -3.01 5.75 -0.54
N CYS A 149 -2.09 6.45 0.15
CA CYS A 149 -1.84 7.88 -0.04
C CYS A 149 -1.16 8.15 -1.41
N LYS A 150 -1.91 8.01 -2.51
CA LYS A 150 -1.40 7.98 -3.88
C LYS A 150 -0.62 9.25 -4.29
N ARG A 151 -0.97 10.42 -3.75
CA ARG A 151 -0.28 11.68 -4.04
C ARG A 151 0.93 11.96 -3.13
N LEU A 152 1.17 11.15 -2.11
CA LEU A 152 2.23 11.39 -1.14
C LEU A 152 3.59 11.21 -1.82
N SER A 153 4.33 12.31 -1.94
CA SER A 153 5.55 12.33 -2.74
C SER A 153 6.84 12.33 -1.92
N ASP A 154 6.75 12.82 -0.68
CA ASP A 154 7.86 12.90 0.25
C ASP A 154 7.38 12.65 1.69
N VAL A 155 8.25 12.07 2.50
CA VAL A 155 8.02 11.81 3.93
C VAL A 155 9.28 12.17 4.69
N ALA A 156 9.18 13.19 5.53
CA ALA A 156 10.22 13.50 6.48
C ALA A 156 10.09 12.58 7.70
N PHE A 157 10.97 11.57 7.78
CA PHE A 157 11.05 10.70 8.96
C PHE A 157 11.77 11.40 10.12
N PRO A 158 11.25 11.32 11.36
CA PRO A 158 11.88 11.92 12.52
C PRO A 158 13.08 11.08 12.99
N ASN A 159 13.99 11.69 13.75
CA ASN A 159 15.13 10.97 14.32
C ASN A 159 14.68 9.98 15.41
N SER A 160 13.56 10.22 16.08
CA SER A 160 12.98 9.29 17.06
C SER A 160 12.53 7.95 16.47
N LEU A 161 12.28 7.87 15.16
CA LEU A 161 11.66 6.71 14.52
C LEU A 161 12.50 5.44 14.68
N LYS A 162 11.86 4.36 15.18
CA LYS A 162 12.45 3.03 15.38
C LYS A 162 11.84 1.97 14.49
N ARG A 163 10.53 2.05 14.22
CA ARG A 163 9.80 0.98 13.53
C ARG A 163 8.85 1.53 12.47
N ILE A 164 8.83 0.87 11.32
CA ILE A 164 7.83 1.05 10.27
C ILE A 164 7.09 -0.28 10.16
N GLU A 165 5.83 -0.29 10.57
CA GLU A 165 5.02 -1.52 10.62
C GLU A 165 4.49 -1.94 9.24
N ALA A 166 3.79 -3.08 9.23
CA ALA A 166 3.30 -3.68 7.99
C ALA A 166 2.40 -2.73 7.19
N ASN A 167 2.57 -2.70 5.87
CA ASN A 167 1.78 -1.88 4.94
C ASN A 167 1.74 -0.37 5.23
N ALA A 168 2.60 0.16 6.13
CA ALA A 168 2.55 1.56 6.56
C ALA A 168 2.51 2.58 5.42
N PHE A 169 3.20 2.29 4.32
CA PHE A 169 3.34 3.11 3.12
C PHE A 169 3.09 2.31 1.82
N SER A 170 2.23 1.28 1.86
CA SER A 170 1.90 0.51 0.65
C SER A 170 1.05 1.32 -0.35
N PHE A 171 1.14 0.98 -1.64
CA PHE A 171 0.37 1.59 -2.73
C PHE A 171 0.64 3.09 -2.98
N ILE A 172 1.84 3.58 -2.61
CA ILE A 172 2.23 4.97 -2.88
C ILE A 172 2.86 5.08 -4.26
N VAL A 173 2.14 5.73 -5.18
CA VAL A 173 2.55 5.82 -6.59
C VAL A 173 3.50 6.98 -6.89
N ARG A 174 3.79 7.86 -5.94
CA ARG A 174 4.66 9.05 -6.17
C ARG A 174 6.07 8.91 -5.61
N PHE A 175 6.32 7.96 -4.71
CA PHE A 175 7.65 7.70 -4.20
C PHE A 175 8.62 7.30 -5.30
N ARG A 176 9.78 7.96 -5.32
CA ARG A 176 10.89 7.68 -6.24
C ARG A 176 12.15 7.28 -5.49
N HIS A 177 12.44 8.00 -4.41
CA HIS A 177 13.61 7.80 -3.59
C HIS A 177 13.20 7.87 -2.13
N ILE A 178 13.59 6.87 -1.34
CA ILE A 178 13.29 6.80 0.09
C ILE A 178 14.59 6.60 0.87
N VAL A 179 14.76 7.40 1.93
CA VAL A 179 15.87 7.25 2.87
C VAL A 179 15.32 6.83 4.22
N ILE A 180 15.51 5.57 4.58
CA ILE A 180 15.16 5.05 5.90
C ILE A 180 16.30 5.43 6.88
N PRO A 181 16.02 6.17 7.96
CA PRO A 181 17.05 6.74 8.82
C PRO A 181 17.78 5.69 9.68
N GLN A 182 18.95 6.07 10.22
CA GLN A 182 19.84 5.19 10.99
C GLN A 182 19.18 4.58 12.24
N ASN A 183 18.18 5.27 12.79
CA ASN A 183 17.53 4.87 14.02
C ASN A 183 16.44 3.81 13.83
N VAL A 184 16.02 3.56 12.58
CA VAL A 184 15.03 2.53 12.27
C VAL A 184 15.69 1.16 12.37
N THR A 185 15.15 0.29 13.22
CA THR A 185 15.63 -1.07 13.45
C THR A 185 14.74 -2.13 12.81
N PHE A 186 13.52 -1.77 12.40
CA PHE A 186 12.53 -2.70 11.87
C PHE A 186 11.69 -2.07 10.75
N VAL A 187 11.59 -2.78 9.63
CA VAL A 187 10.67 -2.50 8.51
C VAL A 187 9.83 -3.75 8.26
N GLY A 188 8.52 -3.63 8.46
CA GLY A 188 7.57 -4.74 8.44
C GLY A 188 7.21 -5.23 7.04
N ASN A 189 6.41 -6.30 7.00
CA ASN A 189 5.90 -6.90 5.76
C ASN A 189 5.17 -5.85 4.92
N ASP A 190 5.46 -5.81 3.63
CA ASP A 190 4.76 -4.95 2.68
C ASP A 190 4.76 -3.44 3.02
N ALA A 191 5.66 -2.99 3.92
CA ALA A 191 5.71 -1.61 4.41
C ALA A 191 5.76 -0.56 3.29
N PHE A 192 6.45 -0.86 2.19
CA PHE A 192 6.55 -0.03 0.99
C PHE A 192 6.15 -0.83 -0.26
N SER A 193 5.23 -1.80 -0.14
CA SER A 193 4.82 -2.61 -1.29
C SER A 193 3.99 -1.82 -2.30
N CYS A 194 3.93 -2.32 -3.54
CA CYS A 194 3.12 -1.74 -4.61
C CYS A 194 3.41 -0.25 -4.88
N CYS A 195 4.67 0.17 -4.72
CA CYS A 195 5.14 1.51 -5.06
C CYS A 195 5.82 1.50 -6.45
N PRO A 196 5.07 1.60 -7.57
CA PRO A 196 5.57 1.30 -8.92
C PRO A 196 6.67 2.26 -9.42
N ASN A 197 6.72 3.48 -8.88
CA ASN A 197 7.69 4.50 -9.26
C ASN A 197 8.92 4.56 -8.34
N LEU A 198 8.97 3.71 -7.31
CA LEU A 198 10.10 3.65 -6.39
C LEU A 198 11.29 3.06 -7.14
N SER A 199 12.36 3.85 -7.27
CA SER A 199 13.57 3.46 -7.99
C SER A 199 14.78 3.30 -7.07
N SER A 200 14.81 3.98 -5.93
CA SER A 200 15.93 3.91 -5.01
C SER A 200 15.49 3.93 -3.57
N VAL A 201 16.04 3.02 -2.77
CA VAL A 201 15.85 2.95 -1.33
C VAL A 201 17.21 2.88 -0.66
N ILE A 202 17.45 3.80 0.28
CA ILE A 202 18.67 3.82 1.09
C ILE A 202 18.28 3.53 2.53
N ILE A 203 18.76 2.41 3.06
CA ILE A 203 18.59 2.02 4.45
C ILE A 203 19.88 2.37 5.18
N LYS A 204 19.85 3.45 5.97
CA LYS A 204 21.04 3.92 6.68
C LYS A 204 21.52 2.91 7.73
N ASN A 205 20.59 2.24 8.42
CA ASN A 205 20.94 1.24 9.41
C ASN A 205 21.32 -0.12 8.79
N PRO A 206 22.60 -0.53 8.81
CA PRO A 206 23.01 -1.81 8.25
C PRO A 206 22.49 -3.02 9.04
N GLY A 207 22.08 -2.83 10.29
CA GLY A 207 21.52 -3.87 11.17
C GLY A 207 19.99 -3.87 11.27
N ALA A 208 19.29 -3.03 10.49
CA ALA A 208 17.83 -3.05 10.49
C ALA A 208 17.29 -4.39 9.96
N PHE A 209 16.30 -4.93 10.66
CA PHE A 209 15.51 -6.04 10.14
C PHE A 209 14.56 -5.51 9.06
N ILE A 210 14.65 -6.09 7.86
CA ILE A 210 13.79 -5.76 6.72
C ILE A 210 13.03 -7.03 6.35
N ALA A 211 11.70 -6.97 6.44
CA ALA A 211 10.85 -8.07 6.04
C ALA A 211 11.02 -8.40 4.54
N GLU A 212 10.87 -9.68 4.18
CA GLU A 212 11.06 -10.16 2.81
C GLU A 212 10.14 -9.46 1.80
N SER A 213 8.89 -9.20 2.19
CA SER A 213 7.91 -8.49 1.35
C SER A 213 7.94 -6.97 1.51
N ALA A 214 8.86 -6.38 2.30
CA ALA A 214 8.84 -4.95 2.63
C ALA A 214 8.76 -4.03 1.39
N PHE A 215 9.35 -4.44 0.27
CA PHE A 215 9.33 -3.71 -1.00
C PHE A 215 8.65 -4.50 -2.13
N ALA A 216 7.75 -5.45 -1.83
CA ALA A 216 7.10 -6.28 -2.84
C ALA A 216 6.43 -5.43 -3.95
N MET A 217 6.47 -5.91 -5.19
CA MET A 217 5.89 -5.23 -6.37
C MET A 217 6.47 -3.82 -6.67
N CYS A 218 7.63 -3.48 -6.11
CA CYS A 218 8.41 -2.29 -6.51
C CYS A 218 9.40 -2.66 -7.62
N GLU A 219 8.90 -2.93 -8.83
CA GLU A 219 9.65 -3.58 -9.92
C GLU A 219 10.95 -2.88 -10.34
N ASN A 220 11.07 -1.57 -10.07
CA ASN A 220 12.22 -0.75 -10.47
C ASN A 220 13.11 -0.35 -9.28
N ALA A 221 12.79 -0.80 -8.06
CA ALA A 221 13.47 -0.32 -6.86
C ALA A 221 14.82 -1.03 -6.66
N GLU A 222 15.86 -0.23 -6.45
CA GLU A 222 17.17 -0.66 -6.01
C GLU A 222 17.34 -0.30 -4.53
N VAL A 223 17.52 -1.31 -3.68
CA VAL A 223 17.64 -1.17 -2.22
C VAL A 223 19.09 -1.31 -1.82
N THR A 224 19.63 -0.29 -1.14
CA THR A 224 20.98 -0.28 -0.57
C THR A 224 20.90 -0.31 0.96
N GLN A 225 21.55 -1.30 1.56
CA GLN A 225 21.70 -1.43 3.02
C GLN A 225 23.17 -1.70 3.36
N GLY A 226 23.83 -0.72 3.98
CA GLY A 226 25.29 -0.75 4.17
C GLY A 226 26.02 -0.83 2.82
N ASN A 227 26.87 -1.85 2.64
CA ASN A 227 27.60 -2.10 1.39
C ASN A 227 26.87 -3.04 0.42
N LYS A 228 25.65 -3.47 0.75
CA LYS A 228 24.87 -4.39 -0.06
C LYS A 228 23.83 -3.62 -0.84
N THR A 229 23.73 -3.89 -2.13
CA THR A 229 22.69 -3.34 -2.99
C THR A 229 22.03 -4.47 -3.75
N TYR A 230 20.70 -4.49 -3.77
CA TYR A 230 19.92 -5.49 -4.49
C TYR A 230 18.74 -4.82 -5.20
N ARG A 231 18.33 -5.38 -6.34
CA ARG A 231 17.07 -5.00 -6.99
C ARG A 231 15.94 -5.82 -6.38
N VAL A 232 14.80 -5.18 -6.13
CA VAL A 232 13.60 -5.87 -5.69
C VAL A 232 13.22 -6.90 -6.76
N TYR A 233 13.15 -8.16 -6.35
CA TYR A 233 13.10 -9.32 -7.25
C TYR A 233 11.90 -9.25 -8.20
N GLN A 234 12.18 -9.46 -9.49
CA GLN A 234 11.16 -9.69 -10.51
C GLN A 234 10.80 -11.17 -10.49
N LYS A 235 9.51 -11.52 -10.37
CA LYS A 235 9.08 -12.82 -10.88
C LYS A 235 9.40 -12.80 -12.38
N PRO A 236 10.22 -13.70 -12.92
CA PRO A 236 10.64 -13.62 -14.31
C PRO A 236 9.40 -13.57 -15.20
N LYS A 237 9.29 -12.55 -16.06
CA LYS A 237 8.26 -12.50 -17.11
C LYS A 237 8.40 -13.65 -18.12
N ASP A 238 9.53 -14.37 -18.07
CA ASP A 238 9.98 -15.29 -19.11
C ASP A 238 9.77 -16.77 -18.79
N THR A 239 9.06 -17.14 -17.71
CA THR A 239 8.56 -18.52 -17.63
C THR A 239 7.51 -18.70 -18.72
N LEU A 240 7.89 -19.35 -19.82
CA LEU A 240 6.99 -19.78 -20.90
C LEU A 240 5.70 -20.30 -20.25
N PRO A 241 4.53 -19.76 -20.64
CA PRO A 241 3.26 -20.16 -20.05
C PRO A 241 3.13 -21.67 -19.93
N LEU A 242 2.49 -22.17 -18.86
CA LEU A 242 2.25 -23.60 -18.64
C LEU A 242 1.67 -24.32 -19.88
N TRP A 243 0.92 -23.61 -20.73
CA TRP A 243 0.39 -24.15 -21.99
C TRP A 243 1.46 -24.40 -23.06
N ILE A 244 2.57 -23.67 -23.08
CA ILE A 244 3.72 -23.96 -23.95
C ILE A 244 4.39 -25.26 -23.51
N TRP A 245 4.57 -25.47 -22.21
CA TRP A 245 5.04 -26.76 -21.67
C TRP A 245 4.05 -27.90 -21.99
N ALA A 246 2.74 -27.62 -21.90
CA ALA A 246 1.71 -28.58 -22.31
C ALA A 246 1.79 -28.89 -23.82
N VAL A 247 2.03 -27.91 -24.69
CA VAL A 247 2.20 -28.10 -26.14
C VAL A 247 3.44 -28.93 -26.45
N VAL A 248 4.57 -28.66 -25.77
CA VAL A 248 5.83 -29.42 -25.93
C VAL A 248 5.67 -30.89 -25.49
N LEU A 249 4.83 -31.19 -24.50
CA LEU A 249 4.61 -32.55 -23.99
C LEU A 249 3.46 -33.31 -24.69
N ILE A 250 2.41 -32.61 -25.11
CA ILE A 250 1.16 -33.22 -25.64
C ILE A 250 1.22 -33.47 -27.15
N ILE A 251 1.84 -32.59 -27.94
CA ILE A 251 1.89 -32.76 -29.40
C ILE A 251 2.68 -34.01 -29.82
N PRO A 252 3.86 -34.34 -29.22
CA PRO A 252 4.60 -35.52 -29.60
C PRO A 252 3.85 -36.82 -29.27
N THR A 253 3.16 -36.86 -28.13
CA THR A 253 2.45 -38.06 -27.65
C THR A 253 1.19 -38.36 -28.47
N GLN A 254 0.47 -37.33 -28.91
CA GLN A 254 -0.68 -37.51 -29.81
C GLN A 254 -0.28 -37.88 -31.25
N LEU A 255 0.82 -37.32 -31.78
CA LEU A 255 1.36 -37.74 -33.09
C LEU A 255 1.86 -39.18 -33.06
N LEU A 256 2.55 -39.60 -31.98
CA LEU A 256 3.02 -40.97 -31.79
C LEU A 256 1.87 -42.00 -31.78
N ALA A 257 0.71 -41.65 -31.21
CA ALA A 257 -0.46 -42.52 -31.19
C ALA A 257 -1.20 -42.59 -32.55
N ALA A 258 -1.12 -41.53 -33.36
CA ALA A 258 -1.84 -41.45 -34.64
C ALA A 258 -1.10 -42.15 -35.80
N ILE A 259 0.23 -42.29 -35.74
CA ILE A 259 1.05 -42.90 -36.80
C ILE A 259 0.65 -44.37 -37.07
N PRO A 260 0.46 -45.26 -36.08
CA PRO A 260 0.02 -46.63 -36.32
C PRO A 260 -1.41 -46.72 -36.91
N ILE A 261 -2.31 -45.84 -36.45
CA ILE A 261 -3.73 -45.85 -36.82
C ILE A 261 -3.93 -45.37 -38.27
N TYR A 262 -3.28 -44.26 -38.65
CA TYR A 262 -3.30 -43.76 -40.03
C TYR A 262 -2.72 -44.78 -41.01
N PHE A 263 -1.68 -45.52 -40.61
CA PHE A 263 -1.04 -46.52 -41.47
C PHE A 263 -1.88 -47.78 -41.67
N LEU A 264 -2.55 -48.27 -40.62
CA LEU A 264 -3.52 -49.37 -40.71
C LEU A 264 -4.72 -49.01 -41.59
N TYR A 265 -5.17 -47.74 -41.54
CA TYR A 265 -6.28 -47.25 -42.34
C TYR A 265 -5.92 -47.14 -43.84
N LYS A 266 -4.70 -46.72 -44.19
CA LYS A 266 -4.28 -46.50 -45.58
C LYS A 266 -3.87 -47.77 -46.33
N HIS A 267 -3.54 -48.86 -45.63
CA HIS A 267 -3.13 -50.13 -46.23
C HIS A 267 -3.83 -51.36 -45.60
N PRO A 268 -5.15 -51.55 -45.84
CA PRO A 268 -5.92 -52.63 -45.24
C PRO A 268 -5.60 -54.05 -45.74
N ARG A 269 -4.64 -54.22 -46.68
CA ARG A 269 -4.28 -55.51 -47.30
C ARG A 269 -2.76 -55.68 -47.51
N ALA A 270 -1.94 -55.40 -46.50
CA ALA A 270 -0.56 -55.91 -46.50
C ALA A 270 -0.58 -57.44 -46.30
N LYS A 271 -0.68 -58.20 -47.40
CA LYS A 271 -0.72 -59.68 -47.38
C LYS A 271 0.66 -60.34 -47.22
N ASP A 272 1.74 -59.57 -47.12
CA ASP A 272 3.11 -60.08 -47.00
C ASP A 272 3.76 -59.62 -45.68
N LYS A 273 4.05 -60.59 -44.80
CA LYS A 273 4.61 -60.35 -43.46
C LYS A 273 5.96 -59.63 -43.52
N ASN A 274 6.77 -59.85 -44.56
CA ASN A 274 8.10 -59.28 -44.66
C ASN A 274 8.08 -57.77 -44.95
N MET A 275 7.11 -57.29 -45.73
CA MET A 275 6.95 -55.86 -46.00
C MET A 275 6.48 -55.12 -44.76
N ALA A 276 5.49 -55.66 -44.04
CA ALA A 276 4.97 -55.06 -42.81
C ALA A 276 6.07 -54.86 -41.75
N ASP A 277 6.98 -55.83 -41.61
CA ASP A 277 8.08 -55.78 -40.65
C ASP A 277 9.13 -54.72 -41.02
N GLN A 278 9.43 -54.54 -42.31
CA GLN A 278 10.35 -53.50 -42.78
C GLN A 278 9.77 -52.09 -42.58
N TYR A 279 8.47 -51.90 -42.81
CA TYR A 279 7.79 -50.62 -42.56
C TYR A 279 7.65 -50.33 -41.07
N TYR A 280 7.39 -51.34 -40.24
CA TYR A 280 7.36 -51.20 -38.78
C TYR A 280 8.72 -50.75 -38.24
N LYS A 281 9.82 -51.31 -38.75
CA LYS A 281 11.19 -50.84 -38.41
C LYS A 281 11.40 -49.38 -38.79
N LYS A 282 10.97 -48.94 -39.98
CA LYS A 282 11.08 -47.53 -40.40
C LYS A 282 10.24 -46.60 -39.52
N ALA A 283 8.99 -46.97 -39.20
CA ALA A 283 8.14 -46.19 -38.32
C ALA A 283 8.73 -46.08 -36.90
N LYS A 284 9.29 -47.17 -36.37
CA LYS A 284 9.97 -47.18 -35.08
C LYS A 284 11.19 -46.26 -35.06
N ILE A 285 11.98 -46.23 -36.13
CA ILE A 285 13.12 -45.30 -36.27
C ILE A 285 12.63 -43.85 -36.33
N SER A 286 11.59 -43.55 -37.11
CA SER A 286 11.01 -42.20 -37.16
C SER A 286 10.47 -41.74 -35.80
N CYS A 287 9.85 -42.63 -35.01
CA CYS A 287 9.43 -42.34 -33.65
C CYS A 287 10.63 -42.02 -32.75
N ILE A 288 11.70 -42.82 -32.79
CA ILE A 288 12.91 -42.59 -31.99
C ILE A 288 13.53 -41.24 -32.34
N ILE A 289 13.61 -40.88 -33.61
CA ILE A 289 14.14 -39.59 -34.08
C ILE A 289 13.27 -38.43 -33.57
N LEU A 290 11.93 -38.53 -33.65
CA LEU A 290 11.03 -37.50 -33.13
C LEU A 290 11.17 -37.33 -31.61
N THR A 291 11.33 -38.44 -30.89
CA THR A 291 11.52 -38.43 -29.44
C THR A 291 12.87 -37.81 -29.07
N ALA A 292 13.93 -38.10 -29.82
CA ALA A 292 15.25 -37.51 -29.61
C ALA A 292 15.24 -36.00 -29.92
N LEU A 293 14.57 -35.55 -30.97
CA LEU A 293 14.45 -34.13 -31.32
C LEU A 293 13.64 -33.35 -30.28
N THR A 294 12.58 -33.93 -29.72
CA THR A 294 11.78 -33.30 -28.66
C THR A 294 12.55 -33.16 -27.35
N VAL A 295 13.33 -34.18 -26.98
CA VAL A 295 14.27 -34.11 -25.84
C VAL A 295 15.37 -33.06 -26.10
N LEU A 296 15.91 -32.98 -27.32
CA LEU A 296 16.92 -31.98 -27.67
C LEU A 296 16.37 -30.56 -27.59
N VAL A 297 15.15 -30.32 -28.11
CA VAL A 297 14.46 -29.02 -28.01
C VAL A 297 14.21 -28.66 -26.55
N TYR A 298 13.80 -29.63 -25.72
CA TYR A 298 13.63 -29.42 -24.28
C TYR A 298 14.94 -28.97 -23.61
N ILE A 299 16.05 -29.66 -23.87
CA ILE A 299 17.38 -29.34 -23.30
C ILE A 299 17.87 -27.96 -23.79
N ILE A 300 17.60 -27.60 -25.05
CA ILE A 300 17.95 -26.29 -25.59
C ILE A 300 17.11 -25.19 -24.91
N LEU A 301 15.81 -25.42 -24.69
CA LEU A 301 14.95 -24.45 -24.00
C LEU A 301 15.31 -24.29 -22.53
N GLU A 302 15.74 -25.36 -21.85
CA GLU A 302 16.19 -25.32 -20.46
C GLU A 302 17.55 -24.60 -20.30
N SER A 303 18.43 -24.67 -21.30
CA SER A 303 19.74 -23.99 -21.27
C SER A 303 19.72 -22.52 -21.72
N LEU A 304 18.58 -22.04 -22.23
CA LEU A 304 18.36 -20.63 -22.60
C LEU A 304 17.70 -19.80 -21.47
N ASN A 305 17.27 -20.44 -20.38
CA ASN A 305 16.80 -19.82 -19.14
C ASN A 305 17.90 -19.78 -18.07
#